data_AF-A0A931SQW9-F1
#
_entry.id   AF-A0A931SQW9-F1
#
_cell.length_a   1.000
_cell.length_b   1.000
_cell.length_c   1.000
_cell.angle_alpha   90.00
_cell.angle_beta   90.00
_cell.angle_gamma   90.00
#
_symmetry.space_group_name_H-M   'P 1'
#
loop_
_entity.id
_entity.type
_entity.pdbx_description
1 polymer ?
#
loop_
_entity_poly.entity_id
_entity_poly.type
_entity_poly.pdbx_seq_one_letter_code
_entity_poly.pdbx_strand_id
1 'polypeptide(L)'
;MMLNMGPAHPAMHGIIRLILELDGENVVNTEVEIGYLHRAFEKMSEQSGYLQVIPYTDRLNYVSPVINNVGYSMAVEKLFGIEAPERSQYIRVILSELSRISDHLTCIGASAMELGAFTVFLYLMKAREFLYELTESVTGARVTVSYVRFGGVKADLPEGFEEKAKTAVAETRKVLKECDRLLTRNRIFVDRMKGVGVISKEDALAYGITGPFLRSTGVDYDVRRTWTATFAEWRRWNRA
;
A
#
# COMPACT_ATOMS: atom_id res chain seq x y z
N MET A 1 21.60 -18.87 21.04
CA MET A 1 20.28 -19.28 21.57
C MET A 1 19.27 -19.22 20.43
N MET A 2 18.38 -20.21 20.32
CA MET A 2 17.27 -20.16 19.36
C MET A 2 16.05 -19.52 20.03
N LEU A 3 15.48 -18.48 19.42
CA LEU A 3 14.28 -17.80 19.89
C LEU A 3 13.19 -17.87 18.81
N ASN A 4 11.99 -18.30 19.21
CA ASN A 4 10.83 -18.35 18.34
C ASN A 4 9.93 -17.14 18.61
N MET A 5 9.77 -16.27 17.62
CA MET A 5 8.95 -15.06 17.70
C MET A 5 7.79 -15.15 16.71
N GLY A 6 6.56 -14.98 17.22
CA GLY A 6 5.34 -15.20 16.44
C GLY A 6 4.85 -16.66 16.50
N PRO A 7 3.80 -17.03 15.73
CA PRO A 7 3.06 -16.17 14.80
C PRO A 7 2.12 -15.17 15.49
N ALA A 8 1.81 -15.38 16.77
CA ALA A 8 0.99 -14.50 17.59
C ALA A 8 1.88 -13.57 18.43
N HIS A 9 2.29 -12.45 17.85
CA HIS A 9 3.02 -11.39 18.56
C HIS A 9 2.65 -10.01 17.98
N PRO A 10 2.44 -8.95 18.80
CA PRO A 10 2.02 -7.64 18.32
C PRO A 10 2.87 -7.08 17.17
N ALA A 11 4.19 -7.25 17.28
CA ALA A 11 5.15 -6.77 16.28
C ALA A 11 5.10 -7.44 14.90
N MET A 12 4.31 -8.50 14.71
CA MET A 12 4.28 -9.25 13.45
C MET A 12 3.27 -8.68 12.42
N HIS A 13 2.48 -7.66 12.79
CA HIS A 13 1.52 -6.93 11.91
C HIS A 13 0.85 -7.82 10.84
N GLY A 14 0.30 -8.94 11.28
CA GLY A 14 -0.05 -10.06 10.42
C GLY A 14 0.28 -11.37 11.10
N ILE A 15 0.57 -12.40 10.31
CA ILE A 15 0.86 -13.74 10.82
C ILE A 15 2.13 -14.25 10.13
N ILE A 16 3.26 -13.99 10.77
CA ILE A 16 4.61 -14.40 10.34
C ILE A 16 5.31 -14.98 11.57
N ARG A 17 6.09 -16.04 11.38
CA ARG A 17 6.91 -16.64 12.43
C ARG A 17 8.39 -16.48 12.08
N LEU A 18 9.17 -16.02 13.04
CA LEU A 18 10.60 -15.81 12.92
C LEU A 18 11.33 -16.74 13.89
N ILE A 19 12.19 -17.60 13.36
CA ILE A 19 13.10 -18.42 14.15
C ILE A 19 14.46 -17.72 14.12
N LEU A 20 14.80 -17.09 15.24
CA LEU A 20 15.98 -16.24 15.40
C LEU A 20 17.11 -17.04 16.06
N GLU A 21 18.28 -17.04 15.44
CA GLU A 21 19.51 -17.50 16.07
C GLU A 21 20.26 -16.31 16.63
N LEU A 22 20.38 -16.27 17.96
CA LEU A 22 20.94 -15.14 18.71
C LEU A 22 22.29 -15.48 19.35
N ASP A 23 23.24 -14.57 19.22
CA ASP A 23 24.46 -14.51 20.03
C ASP A 23 24.40 -13.27 20.93
N GLY A 24 23.96 -13.46 22.17
CA GLY A 24 23.60 -12.37 23.07
C GLY A 24 22.44 -11.54 22.50
N GLU A 25 22.73 -10.28 22.19
CA GLU A 25 21.79 -9.33 21.56
C GLU A 25 21.88 -9.30 20.03
N ASN A 26 22.89 -9.96 19.44
CA ASN A 26 23.10 -9.97 18.00
C ASN A 26 22.30 -11.09 17.34
N VAL A 27 21.61 -10.74 16.25
CA VAL A 27 20.96 -11.72 15.38
C VAL A 27 21.99 -12.25 14.39
N VAL A 28 22.32 -13.54 14.49
CA VAL A 28 23.30 -14.20 13.61
C VAL A 28 22.60 -14.77 12.37
N ASN A 29 21.40 -15.33 12.56
CA ASN A 29 20.60 -15.90 11.49
C ASN A 29 19.10 -15.73 11.80
N THR A 30 18.28 -15.76 10.76
CA THR A 30 16.82 -15.70 10.88
C THR A 30 16.17 -16.53 9.78
N GLU A 31 15.39 -17.52 10.20
CA GLU A 31 14.50 -18.24 9.31
C GLU A 31 13.09 -17.64 9.42
N VAL A 32 12.53 -17.24 8.27
CA VAL A 32 11.22 -16.59 8.18
C VAL A 32 10.20 -17.59 7.64
N GLU A 33 9.32 -18.07 8.51
CA GLU A 33 8.20 -18.92 8.14
C GLU A 33 6.98 -18.06 7.77
N ILE A 34 6.58 -18.14 6.50
CA ILE A 34 5.38 -17.52 5.94
C ILE A 34 4.32 -18.58 5.59
N GLY A 35 3.14 -18.14 5.14
CA GLY A 35 2.11 -19.03 4.62
C GLY A 35 0.93 -19.25 5.56
N TYR A 36 0.96 -18.72 6.79
CA TYR A 36 -0.19 -18.77 7.71
C TYR A 36 -1.45 -18.06 7.19
N LEU A 37 -1.29 -17.11 6.26
CA LEU A 37 -2.39 -16.43 5.56
C LEU A 37 -2.58 -16.94 4.11
N HIS A 38 -1.88 -18.02 3.72
CA HIS A 38 -2.05 -18.59 2.38
C HIS A 38 -3.44 -19.20 2.25
N ARG A 39 -4.20 -18.71 1.27
CA ARG A 39 -5.60 -19.12 1.01
C ARG A 39 -5.80 -19.65 -0.40
N ALA A 40 -4.72 -19.99 -1.11
CA ALA A 40 -4.74 -20.51 -2.46
C ALA A 40 -5.62 -19.69 -3.45
N PHE A 41 -5.56 -18.35 -3.36
CA PHE A 41 -6.35 -17.46 -4.22
C PHE A 41 -6.12 -17.71 -5.72
N GLU A 42 -4.87 -18.00 -6.09
CA GLU A 42 -4.49 -18.35 -7.45
C GLU A 42 -5.23 -19.61 -7.91
N LYS A 43 -5.28 -20.65 -7.08
CA LYS A 43 -5.98 -21.90 -7.39
C LYS A 43 -7.49 -21.71 -7.53
N MET A 44 -8.08 -20.91 -6.65
CA MET A 44 -9.51 -20.57 -6.73
C MET A 44 -9.85 -19.75 -7.98
N SER A 45 -8.89 -18.94 -8.44
CA SER A 45 -9.05 -18.11 -9.63
C SER A 45 -9.07 -18.93 -10.92
N GLU A 46 -8.41 -20.10 -10.96
CA GLU A 46 -8.46 -21.02 -12.12
C GLU A 46 -9.87 -21.56 -12.41
N GLN A 47 -10.72 -21.65 -11.38
CA GLN A 47 -12.09 -22.16 -11.49
C GLN A 47 -13.14 -21.04 -11.64
N SER A 48 -12.72 -19.79 -11.51
CA SER A 48 -13.60 -18.61 -11.49
C SER A 48 -13.52 -17.85 -12.81
N GLY A 49 -14.63 -17.29 -13.27
CA GLY A 49 -14.59 -16.34 -14.38
C GLY A 49 -13.82 -15.07 -13.98
N TYR A 50 -13.20 -14.37 -14.93
CA TYR A 50 -12.40 -13.15 -14.66
C TYR A 50 -13.11 -12.14 -13.73
N LEU A 51 -14.41 -11.92 -13.94
CA LEU A 51 -15.19 -10.98 -13.12
C LEU A 51 -15.32 -11.44 -11.66
N GLN A 52 -15.44 -12.75 -11.42
CA GLN A 52 -15.51 -13.35 -10.10
C GLN A 52 -14.18 -13.31 -9.37
N VAL A 53 -13.07 -13.06 -10.08
CA VAL A 53 -11.73 -12.94 -9.47
C VAL A 53 -11.50 -11.59 -8.78
N ILE A 54 -12.20 -10.53 -9.21
CA ILE A 54 -11.99 -9.17 -8.69
C ILE A 54 -12.04 -9.09 -7.16
N PRO A 55 -13.01 -9.70 -6.45
CA PRO A 55 -13.03 -9.67 -4.99
C PRO A 55 -11.81 -10.33 -4.32
N TYR A 56 -11.14 -11.29 -4.96
CA TYR A 56 -9.89 -11.84 -4.40
C TYR A 56 -8.77 -10.81 -4.45
N THR A 57 -8.74 -9.97 -5.50
CA THR A 57 -7.71 -8.93 -5.65
C THR A 57 -7.84 -7.83 -4.59
N ASP A 58 -9.05 -7.51 -4.11
CA ASP A 58 -9.26 -6.62 -2.96
C ASP A 58 -8.53 -7.09 -1.70
N ARG A 59 -8.32 -8.40 -1.59
CA ARG A 59 -7.83 -9.07 -0.37
C ARG A 59 -6.33 -9.41 -0.42
N LEU A 60 -5.61 -8.97 -1.45
CA LEU A 60 -4.16 -9.15 -1.59
C LEU A 60 -3.43 -8.17 -0.66
N ASN A 61 -3.34 -6.89 -1.03
CA ASN A 61 -3.09 -5.81 -0.09
C ASN A 61 -4.42 -5.22 0.37
N TYR A 62 -4.82 -5.54 1.60
CA TYR A 62 -6.09 -5.10 2.18
C TYR A 62 -6.15 -3.60 2.51
N VAL A 63 -5.02 -2.89 2.51
CA VAL A 63 -4.98 -1.44 2.79
C VAL A 63 -5.18 -0.63 1.51
N SER A 64 -4.74 -1.15 0.36
CA SER A 64 -4.83 -0.50 -0.96
C SER A 64 -5.61 -1.34 -1.99
N PRO A 65 -6.87 -1.72 -1.72
CA PRO A 65 -7.64 -2.66 -2.55
C PRO A 65 -7.89 -2.14 -3.97
N VAL A 66 -8.09 -0.82 -4.14
CA VAL A 66 -8.31 -0.19 -5.45
C VAL A 66 -7.12 -0.43 -6.37
N ILE A 67 -5.89 -0.27 -5.87
CA ILE A 67 -4.67 -0.44 -6.67
C ILE A 67 -4.56 -1.88 -7.17
N ASN A 68 -4.93 -2.86 -6.33
CA ASN A 68 -4.93 -4.27 -6.73
C ASN A 68 -5.96 -4.52 -7.83
N ASN A 69 -7.18 -3.98 -7.71
CA ASN A 69 -8.19 -4.12 -8.77
C ASN A 69 -7.74 -3.45 -10.07
N VAL A 70 -7.10 -2.28 -10.00
CA VAL A 70 -6.57 -1.60 -11.20
C VAL A 70 -5.52 -2.47 -11.86
N GLY A 71 -4.54 -2.98 -11.11
CA GLY A 71 -3.50 -3.87 -11.66
C GLY A 71 -4.08 -5.10 -12.36
N TYR A 72 -5.05 -5.76 -11.72
CA TYR A 72 -5.74 -6.91 -12.31
C TYR A 72 -6.56 -6.54 -13.55
N SER A 73 -7.36 -5.47 -13.47
CA SER A 73 -8.22 -5.03 -14.56
C SER A 73 -7.40 -4.62 -15.78
N MET A 74 -6.29 -3.91 -15.59
CA MET A 74 -5.37 -3.53 -16.67
C MET A 74 -4.74 -4.75 -17.35
N ALA A 75 -4.42 -5.81 -16.60
CA ALA A 75 -3.90 -7.04 -17.17
C ALA A 75 -4.94 -7.73 -18.08
N VAL A 76 -6.19 -7.80 -17.62
CA VAL A 76 -7.31 -8.38 -18.39
C VAL A 76 -7.66 -7.50 -19.59
N GLU A 77 -7.73 -6.19 -19.43
CA GLU A 77 -7.98 -5.22 -20.52
C GLU A 77 -6.94 -5.34 -21.63
N LYS A 78 -5.66 -5.44 -21.25
CA LYS A 78 -4.56 -5.66 -22.20
C LYS A 78 -4.70 -6.98 -22.95
N LEU A 79 -5.15 -8.05 -22.28
CA LEU A 79 -5.36 -9.36 -22.91
C LEU A 79 -6.48 -9.31 -23.97
N PHE A 80 -7.55 -8.56 -23.71
CA PHE A 80 -8.71 -8.44 -24.61
C PHE A 80 -8.62 -7.25 -25.59
N GLY A 81 -7.58 -6.43 -25.51
CA GLY A 81 -7.45 -5.21 -26.33
C GLY A 81 -8.50 -4.15 -26.03
N ILE A 82 -8.98 -4.08 -24.78
CA ILE A 82 -10.01 -3.12 -24.35
C ILE A 82 -9.33 -1.87 -23.79
N GLU A 83 -9.77 -0.70 -24.23
CA GLU A 83 -9.36 0.58 -23.66
C GLU A 83 -10.50 1.18 -22.84
N ALA A 84 -10.23 1.55 -21.59
CA ALA A 84 -11.20 2.20 -20.72
C ALA A 84 -11.42 3.67 -21.15
N PRO A 85 -12.64 4.23 -21.03
CA PRO A 85 -12.90 5.64 -21.29
C PRO A 85 -12.00 6.56 -20.46
N GLU A 86 -11.64 7.72 -21.02
CA GLU A 86 -10.72 8.68 -20.38
C GLU A 86 -11.18 9.09 -18.96
N ARG A 87 -12.49 9.32 -18.78
CA ARG A 87 -13.05 9.63 -17.45
C ARG A 87 -12.77 8.52 -16.43
N SER A 88 -12.97 7.26 -16.82
CA SER A 88 -12.71 6.11 -15.95
C SER A 88 -11.22 5.96 -15.63
N GLN A 89 -10.34 6.27 -16.58
CA GLN A 89 -8.89 6.31 -16.37
C GLN A 89 -8.52 7.32 -15.27
N TYR A 90 -9.03 8.56 -15.32
CA TYR A 90 -8.77 9.55 -14.26
C TYR A 90 -9.33 9.14 -12.90
N ILE A 91 -10.53 8.55 -12.85
CA ILE A 91 -11.11 8.06 -11.60
C ILE A 91 -10.21 6.99 -10.97
N ARG A 92 -9.70 6.04 -11.78
CA ARG A 92 -8.75 5.02 -11.31
C ARG A 92 -7.51 5.63 -10.71
N VAL A 93 -6.91 6.64 -11.37
CA VAL A 93 -5.73 7.36 -10.85
C VAL A 93 -6.04 8.02 -9.51
N ILE A 94 -7.12 8.79 -9.43
CA ILE A 94 -7.50 9.52 -8.21
C ILE A 94 -7.68 8.56 -7.04
N LEU A 95 -8.51 7.51 -7.20
CA LEU A 95 -8.77 6.55 -6.12
C LEU A 95 -7.54 5.71 -5.77
N SER A 96 -6.67 5.43 -6.74
CA SER A 96 -5.41 4.74 -6.50
C SER A 96 -4.44 5.61 -5.70
N GLU A 97 -4.35 6.91 -5.95
CA GLU A 97 -3.51 7.80 -5.15
C GLU A 97 -4.09 8.01 -3.74
N LEU A 98 -5.41 8.06 -3.56
CA LEU A 98 -6.03 8.02 -2.22
C LEU A 98 -5.69 6.71 -1.46
N SER A 99 -5.72 5.59 -2.17
CA SER A 99 -5.32 4.28 -1.61
C SER A 99 -3.84 4.23 -1.27
N ARG A 100 -2.97 4.81 -2.11
CA ARG A 100 -1.52 4.91 -1.86
C ARG A 100 -1.24 5.73 -0.60
N ILE A 101 -1.91 6.87 -0.43
CA ILE A 101 -1.76 7.69 0.78
C ILE A 101 -2.20 6.88 2.00
N SER A 102 -3.36 6.20 1.93
CA SER A 102 -3.85 5.34 3.01
C SER A 102 -2.87 4.22 3.40
N ASP A 103 -2.22 3.60 2.39
CA ASP A 103 -1.20 2.56 2.57
C ASP A 103 0.04 3.11 3.30
N HIS A 104 0.55 4.27 2.87
CA HIS A 104 1.68 4.93 3.53
C HIS A 104 1.34 5.40 4.96
N LEU A 105 0.14 5.95 5.19
CA LEU A 105 -0.30 6.33 6.54
C LEU A 105 -0.32 5.12 7.47
N THR A 106 -0.77 3.97 6.98
CA THR A 106 -0.82 2.71 7.75
C THR A 106 0.57 2.18 8.02
N CYS A 107 1.43 2.14 7.01
CA CYS A 107 2.82 1.70 7.14
C CYS A 107 3.60 2.54 8.15
N ILE A 108 3.58 3.88 8.00
CA ILE A 108 4.28 4.80 8.91
C ILE A 108 3.68 4.73 10.32
N GLY A 109 2.35 4.68 10.44
CA GLY A 109 1.69 4.59 11.74
C GLY A 109 2.06 3.30 12.48
N ALA A 110 2.01 2.16 11.80
CA ALA A 110 2.41 0.87 12.33
C ALA A 110 3.88 0.89 12.79
N SER A 111 4.80 1.35 11.93
CA SER A 111 6.22 1.48 12.30
C SER A 111 6.46 2.39 13.50
N ALA A 112 5.73 3.50 13.61
CA ALA A 112 5.81 4.40 14.76
C ALA A 112 5.31 3.72 16.05
N MET A 113 4.22 2.95 15.97
CA MET A 113 3.66 2.19 17.08
C MET A 113 4.67 1.17 17.63
N GLU A 114 5.33 0.42 16.75
CA GLU A 114 6.34 -0.59 17.12
C GLU A 114 7.57 0.00 17.82
N LEU A 115 7.84 1.28 17.58
CA LEU A 115 8.88 2.04 18.27
C LEU A 115 8.38 2.75 19.53
N GLY A 116 7.11 2.57 19.89
CA GLY A 116 6.47 3.12 21.09
C GLY A 116 5.70 4.43 20.89
N ALA A 117 5.67 5.00 19.69
CA ALA A 117 4.99 6.27 19.41
C ALA A 117 3.50 6.09 19.10
N PHE A 118 2.72 5.65 20.11
CA PHE A 118 1.31 5.30 19.96
C PHE A 118 0.41 6.47 19.52
N THR A 119 0.69 7.69 19.99
CA THR A 119 -0.08 8.88 19.59
C THR A 119 -0.02 9.12 18.09
N VAL A 120 1.14 8.91 17.47
CA VAL A 120 1.32 9.11 16.02
C VAL A 120 0.52 8.07 15.24
N PHE A 121 0.49 6.81 15.70
CA PHE A 121 -0.35 5.78 15.12
C PHE A 121 -1.83 6.21 15.10
N LEU A 122 -2.37 6.66 16.24
CA LEU A 122 -3.76 7.12 16.32
C LEU A 122 -4.05 8.29 15.38
N TYR A 123 -3.12 9.24 15.27
CA TYR A 123 -3.27 10.40 14.38
C TYR A 123 -3.29 9.98 12.91
N LEU A 124 -2.37 9.11 12.49
CA LEU A 124 -2.33 8.61 11.12
C LEU A 124 -3.52 7.70 10.79
N MET A 125 -4.05 6.95 11.76
CA MET A 125 -5.31 6.21 11.61
C MET A 125 -6.49 7.16 11.42
N LYS A 126 -6.58 8.25 12.19
CA LYS A 126 -7.59 9.30 11.97
C LYS A 126 -7.47 9.92 10.56
N ALA A 127 -6.25 10.21 10.10
CA ALA A 127 -6.04 10.73 8.76
C ALA A 127 -6.49 9.75 7.66
N ARG A 128 -6.25 8.45 7.87
CA ARG A 128 -6.72 7.38 6.98
C ARG A 128 -8.25 7.31 6.94
N GLU A 129 -8.94 7.55 8.05
CA GLU A 129 -10.41 7.56 8.06
C GLU A 129 -10.99 8.57 7.07
N PHE A 130 -10.43 9.78 6.98
CA PHE A 130 -10.87 10.79 6.00
C PHE A 130 -10.81 10.29 4.55
N LEU A 131 -9.81 9.46 4.22
CA LEU A 131 -9.64 8.89 2.88
C LEU A 131 -10.56 7.67 2.67
N TYR A 132 -10.85 6.93 3.74
CA TYR A 132 -11.74 5.79 3.70
C TYR A 132 -13.20 6.23 3.54
N GLU A 133 -13.61 7.36 4.13
CA GLU A 133 -14.93 7.96 3.88
C GLU A 133 -15.13 8.34 2.40
N LEU A 134 -14.08 8.86 1.73
CA LEU A 134 -14.13 9.10 0.29
C LEU A 134 -14.30 7.80 -0.49
N THR A 135 -13.52 6.78 -0.14
CA THR A 135 -13.59 5.46 -0.80
C THR A 135 -14.96 4.83 -0.61
N GLU A 136 -15.53 4.94 0.58
CA GLU A 136 -16.89 4.49 0.88
C GLU A 136 -17.93 5.24 0.06
N SER A 137 -17.82 6.57 -0.05
CA SER A 137 -18.77 7.37 -0.81
C SER A 137 -18.85 6.99 -2.29
N VAL A 138 -17.76 6.47 -2.86
CA VAL A 138 -17.67 6.07 -4.27
C VAL A 138 -18.04 4.60 -4.47
N THR A 139 -17.59 3.72 -3.57
CA THR A 139 -17.65 2.26 -3.79
C THR A 139 -18.75 1.58 -2.98
N GLY A 140 -19.26 2.23 -1.95
CA GLY A 140 -20.16 1.67 -0.94
C GLY A 140 -19.45 0.78 0.09
N ALA A 141 -18.13 0.65 0.03
CA ALA A 141 -17.35 -0.17 0.97
C ALA A 141 -16.04 0.53 1.35
N ARG A 142 -15.48 0.16 2.51
CA ARG A 142 -14.24 0.78 3.02
C ARG A 142 -12.97 0.01 2.66
N VAL A 143 -13.05 -1.31 2.56
CA VAL A 143 -11.89 -2.21 2.43
C VAL A 143 -12.05 -3.17 1.25
N THR A 144 -13.17 -3.86 1.12
CA THR A 144 -13.43 -4.74 -0.03
C THR A 144 -14.28 -4.00 -1.05
N VAL A 145 -13.63 -3.19 -1.88
CA VAL A 145 -14.28 -2.18 -2.71
C VAL A 145 -14.91 -2.76 -3.96
N SER A 146 -14.25 -3.72 -4.62
CA SER A 146 -14.69 -4.34 -5.87
C SER A 146 -15.34 -3.32 -6.82
N TYR A 147 -14.69 -2.18 -7.02
CA TYR A 147 -15.26 -1.02 -7.73
C TYR A 147 -14.75 -0.91 -9.16
N VAL A 148 -13.46 -1.18 -9.37
CA VAL A 148 -12.88 -1.20 -10.71
C VAL A 148 -13.39 -2.44 -11.45
N ARG A 149 -13.70 -2.26 -12.74
CA ARG A 149 -14.22 -3.30 -13.63
C ARG A 149 -13.46 -3.25 -14.94
N PHE A 150 -13.48 -4.35 -15.69
CA PHE A 150 -12.91 -4.37 -17.03
C PHE A 150 -13.59 -3.32 -17.91
N GLY A 151 -12.79 -2.52 -18.62
CA GLY A 151 -13.25 -1.40 -19.43
C GLY A 151 -13.53 -0.11 -18.64
N GLY A 152 -13.30 -0.05 -17.32
CA GLY A 152 -13.43 1.20 -16.56
C GLY A 152 -13.75 1.04 -15.08
N VAL A 153 -14.85 1.63 -14.63
CA VAL A 153 -15.29 1.65 -13.23
C VAL A 153 -16.79 1.35 -13.14
N LYS A 154 -17.25 0.80 -12.00
CA LYS A 154 -18.65 0.39 -11.80
C LYS A 154 -19.66 1.54 -11.90
N ALA A 155 -19.33 2.69 -11.32
CA ALA A 155 -20.20 3.87 -11.25
C ALA A 155 -19.34 5.13 -11.29
N ASP A 156 -19.91 6.26 -11.69
CA ASP A 156 -19.20 7.54 -11.65
C ASP A 156 -19.02 8.06 -10.21
N LEU A 157 -18.21 9.11 -10.03
CA LEU A 157 -18.04 9.80 -8.76
C LEU A 157 -19.36 10.44 -8.30
N PRO A 158 -19.70 10.37 -7.00
CA PRO A 158 -20.91 10.99 -6.48
C PRO A 158 -20.83 12.51 -6.52
N GLU A 159 -22.00 13.16 -6.48
CA GLU A 159 -22.09 14.61 -6.42
C GLU A 159 -21.34 15.17 -5.18
N GLY A 160 -20.60 16.26 -5.38
CA GLY A 160 -19.80 16.88 -4.32
C GLY A 160 -18.54 16.12 -3.92
N PHE A 161 -18.14 15.07 -4.65
CA PHE A 161 -16.90 14.33 -4.38
C PHE A 161 -15.66 15.23 -4.39
N GLU A 162 -15.57 16.16 -5.34
CA GLU A 162 -14.41 17.03 -5.49
C GLU A 162 -14.12 17.86 -4.22
N GLU A 163 -15.14 18.54 -3.68
CA GLU A 163 -15.00 19.37 -2.49
C GLU A 163 -14.70 18.53 -1.24
N LYS A 164 -15.31 17.35 -1.13
CA LYS A 164 -14.99 16.39 -0.07
C LYS A 164 -13.54 15.91 -0.18
N ALA A 165 -13.07 15.60 -1.39
CA ALA A 165 -11.71 15.14 -1.63
C ALA A 165 -10.67 16.22 -1.28
N LYS A 166 -10.90 17.47 -1.71
CA LYS A 166 -10.05 18.62 -1.33
C LYS A 166 -9.96 18.78 0.18
N THR A 167 -11.10 18.70 0.86
CA THR A 167 -11.19 18.82 2.32
C THR A 167 -10.43 17.68 3.02
N ALA A 168 -10.68 16.44 2.65
CA ALA A 168 -10.02 15.27 3.23
C ALA A 168 -8.50 15.29 3.03
N VAL A 169 -8.03 15.69 1.84
CA VAL A 169 -6.59 15.85 1.57
C VAL A 169 -6.00 16.99 2.41
N ALA A 170 -6.72 18.10 2.58
CA ALA A 170 -6.27 19.21 3.42
C ALA A 170 -6.15 18.79 4.90
N GLU A 171 -7.15 18.10 5.44
CA GLU A 171 -7.11 17.57 6.81
C GLU A 171 -6.01 16.53 6.99
N THR A 172 -5.86 15.60 6.04
CA THR A 172 -4.75 14.62 6.02
C THR A 172 -3.40 15.32 6.07
N ARG A 173 -3.20 16.39 5.30
CA ARG A 173 -1.95 17.19 5.32
C ARG A 173 -1.71 17.88 6.65
N LYS A 174 -2.74 18.37 7.33
CA LYS A 174 -2.59 18.97 8.67
C LYS A 174 -2.07 17.93 9.66
N VAL A 175 -2.68 16.75 9.68
CA VAL A 175 -2.26 15.64 10.55
C VAL A 175 -0.84 15.18 10.21
N LEU A 176 -0.49 15.08 8.93
CA LEU A 176 0.88 14.74 8.50
C LEU A 176 1.92 15.74 9.03
N LYS A 177 1.63 17.05 8.99
CA LYS A 177 2.53 18.08 9.55
C LYS A 177 2.71 17.93 11.06
N GLU A 178 1.65 17.57 11.78
CA GLU A 178 1.75 17.29 13.22
C GLU A 178 2.60 16.05 13.49
N CYS A 179 2.40 14.98 12.73
CA CYS A 179 3.18 13.74 12.86
C CYS A 179 4.65 13.94 12.49
N ASP A 180 4.96 14.74 11.46
CA ASP A 180 6.32 15.11 11.08
C ASP A 180 7.06 15.83 12.21
N ARG A 181 6.39 16.75 12.91
CA ARG A 181 6.95 17.43 14.09
C ARG A 181 7.25 16.47 15.25
N LEU A 182 6.47 15.40 15.38
CA LEU A 182 6.60 14.42 16.46
C LEU A 182 7.67 13.34 16.17
N LEU A 183 7.93 13.02 14.90
CA LEU A 183 8.84 11.94 14.50
C LEU A 183 10.15 12.42 13.88
N THR A 184 10.09 13.27 12.85
CA THR A 184 11.23 13.49 11.93
C THR A 184 12.45 14.09 12.58
N ARG A 185 12.26 14.93 13.61
CA ARG A 185 13.34 15.54 14.41
C ARG A 185 13.48 14.94 15.80
N ASN A 186 12.70 13.91 16.12
CA ASN A 186 12.73 13.25 17.40
C ASN A 186 13.96 12.36 17.48
N ARG A 187 14.85 12.67 18.43
CA ARG A 187 16.10 11.93 18.61
C ARG A 187 15.88 10.43 18.84
N ILE A 188 14.86 10.05 19.63
CA ILE A 188 14.57 8.63 19.90
C ILE A 188 14.20 7.92 18.60
N PHE A 189 13.33 8.53 17.80
CA PHE A 189 12.92 7.95 16.52
C PHE A 189 14.10 7.84 15.55
N VAL A 190 14.91 8.89 15.42
CA VAL A 190 16.08 8.90 14.55
C VAL A 190 17.13 7.88 14.99
N ASP A 191 17.46 7.82 16.28
CA ASP A 191 18.46 6.90 16.83
C ASP A 191 18.03 5.43 16.63
N ARG A 192 16.72 5.15 16.57
CA ARG A 192 16.17 3.80 16.36
C ARG A 192 16.04 3.38 14.89
N MET A 193 16.02 4.34 13.96
CA MET A 193 15.78 4.09 12.53
C MET A 193 17.04 4.27 11.67
N LYS A 194 17.94 5.17 12.06
CA LYS A 194 19.11 5.51 11.27
C LYS A 194 20.16 4.38 11.36
N GLY A 195 20.60 3.90 10.21
CA GLY A 195 21.62 2.85 10.12
C GLY A 195 21.09 1.43 10.32
N VAL A 196 19.77 1.25 10.42
CA VAL A 196 19.13 -0.06 10.55
C VAL A 196 18.61 -0.52 9.18
N GLY A 197 18.79 -1.80 8.85
CA GLY A 197 18.27 -2.39 7.60
C GLY A 197 18.92 -1.83 6.32
N VAL A 198 20.19 -1.41 6.40
CA VAL A 198 20.94 -0.88 5.26
C VAL A 198 21.17 -2.00 4.25
N ILE A 199 20.86 -1.72 2.98
CA ILE A 199 21.10 -2.63 1.85
C ILE A 199 21.80 -1.88 0.73
N SER A 200 22.75 -2.54 0.04
CA SER A 200 23.42 -1.96 -1.11
C SER A 200 22.46 -1.87 -2.31
N LYS A 201 22.81 -1.02 -3.29
CA LYS A 201 22.05 -0.92 -4.54
C LYS A 201 22.11 -2.23 -5.31
N GLU A 202 23.27 -2.85 -5.34
CA GLU A 202 23.57 -4.09 -6.06
C GLU A 202 22.72 -5.24 -5.49
N ASP A 203 22.69 -5.39 -4.16
CA ASP A 203 21.91 -6.44 -3.49
C ASP A 203 20.41 -6.19 -3.65
N ALA A 204 19.95 -4.95 -3.51
CA ALA A 204 18.53 -4.62 -3.69
C ALA A 204 18.03 -4.98 -5.09
N LEU A 205 18.85 -4.76 -6.12
CA LEU A 205 18.55 -5.17 -7.49
C LEU A 205 18.61 -6.69 -7.66
N ALA A 206 19.65 -7.34 -7.12
CA ALA A 206 19.81 -8.80 -7.19
C ALA A 206 18.64 -9.54 -6.52
N TYR A 207 18.10 -9.00 -5.43
CA TYR A 207 16.96 -9.57 -4.71
C TYR A 207 15.60 -9.17 -5.30
N GLY A 208 15.56 -8.36 -6.35
CA GLY A 208 14.31 -7.94 -7.00
C GLY A 208 13.45 -7.00 -6.14
N ILE A 209 14.06 -6.23 -5.23
CA ILE A 209 13.35 -5.27 -4.39
C ILE A 209 12.86 -4.09 -5.24
N THR A 210 11.64 -3.60 -4.98
CA THR A 210 11.01 -2.51 -5.74
C THR A 210 10.43 -1.42 -4.83
N GLY A 211 9.89 -0.35 -5.44
CA GLY A 211 9.14 0.68 -4.73
C GLY A 211 10.02 1.57 -3.82
N PRO A 212 9.51 1.98 -2.63
CA PRO A 212 10.24 2.85 -1.72
C PRO A 212 11.60 2.30 -1.27
N PHE A 213 11.72 0.99 -1.06
CA PHE A 213 12.97 0.34 -0.66
C PHE A 213 14.04 0.40 -1.75
N LEU A 214 13.68 0.21 -3.01
CA LEU A 214 14.63 0.37 -4.11
C LEU A 214 15.06 1.83 -4.27
N ARG A 215 14.14 2.78 -4.10
CA ARG A 215 14.48 4.20 -4.19
C ARG A 215 15.36 4.69 -3.06
N SER A 216 15.28 4.09 -1.86
CA SER A 216 16.13 4.49 -0.74
C SER A 216 17.62 4.15 -0.94
N THR A 217 17.95 3.24 -1.88
CA THR A 217 19.34 2.95 -2.27
C THR A 217 19.89 3.90 -3.35
N GLY A 218 19.10 4.92 -3.75
CA GLY A 218 19.49 5.92 -4.75
C GLY A 218 19.14 5.56 -6.20
N VAL A 219 18.41 4.47 -6.43
CA VAL A 219 17.90 4.10 -7.77
C VAL A 219 16.66 4.93 -8.11
N ASP A 220 16.74 5.83 -9.09
CA ASP A 220 15.59 6.60 -9.59
C ASP A 220 14.69 5.74 -10.50
N TYR A 221 13.92 4.83 -9.89
CA TYR A 221 12.95 3.99 -10.59
C TYR A 221 11.56 4.08 -9.96
N ASP A 222 10.57 4.41 -10.79
CA ASP A 222 9.14 4.33 -10.46
C ASP A 222 8.36 3.96 -11.71
N VAL A 223 7.59 2.88 -11.65
CA VAL A 223 6.84 2.35 -12.81
C VAL A 223 5.90 3.38 -13.41
N ARG A 224 5.36 4.31 -12.61
CA ARG A 224 4.46 5.38 -13.08
C ARG A 224 5.16 6.43 -13.92
N ARG A 225 6.49 6.56 -13.78
CA ARG A 225 7.32 7.48 -14.58
C ARG A 225 7.93 6.76 -15.78
N THR A 226 8.37 5.52 -15.58
CA THR A 226 9.14 4.76 -16.59
C THR A 226 8.25 4.10 -17.64
N TRP A 227 7.12 3.52 -17.25
CA TRP A 227 6.24 2.75 -18.16
C TRP A 227 5.13 3.64 -18.74
N THR A 228 5.52 4.55 -19.63
CA THR A 228 4.65 5.63 -20.10
C THR A 228 3.45 5.19 -20.92
N ALA A 229 3.51 4.05 -21.60
CA ALA A 229 2.38 3.52 -22.38
C ALA A 229 1.32 2.88 -21.47
N THR A 230 1.75 2.15 -20.45
CA THR A 230 0.86 1.43 -19.53
C THR A 230 0.27 2.36 -18.46
N PHE A 231 1.02 3.37 -18.03
CA PHE A 231 0.58 4.34 -17.00
C PHE A 231 0.43 5.76 -17.57
N ALA A 232 -0.02 5.88 -18.82
CA ALA A 232 -0.19 7.17 -19.50
C ALA A 232 -1.05 8.16 -18.70
N GLU A 233 -2.07 7.65 -18.02
CA GLU A 233 -2.96 8.40 -17.13
C GLU A 233 -2.23 9.02 -15.92
N TRP A 234 -1.32 8.29 -15.27
CA TRP A 234 -0.48 8.85 -14.19
C TRP A 234 0.51 9.89 -14.70
N ARG A 235 0.99 9.76 -15.94
CA ARG A 235 1.87 10.75 -16.55
C ARG A 235 1.11 12.06 -16.84
N ARG A 236 -0.13 11.97 -17.33
CA ARG A 236 -0.99 13.15 -17.53
C ARG A 236 -1.28 13.83 -16.19
N TRP A 237 -1.59 13.05 -15.15
CA TRP A 237 -1.76 13.55 -13.79
C TRP A 237 -0.52 14.27 -13.25
N ASN A 238 0.68 13.68 -13.38
CA ASN A 238 1.91 14.29 -12.87
C ASN A 238 2.36 15.55 -13.64
N ARG A 239 1.75 15.85 -14.79
CA ARG A 239 2.03 17.05 -15.60
C ARG A 239 1.01 18.17 -15.40
N ALA A 240 -0.17 17.84 -14.85
CA ALA A 240 -1.23 18.78 -14.50
C ALA A 240 -0.95 19.38 -13.11
#